data_AF-Q5IAB8-F1
#
_entry.id   AF-Q5IAB8-F1
#
_cell.length_a   1.000
_cell.length_b   1.000
_cell.length_c   1.000
_cell.angle_alpha   90.00
_cell.angle_beta   90.00
_cell.angle_gamma   90.00
#
_symmetry.space_group_name_H-M   'P 1'
#
loop_
_entity.id
_entity.type
_entity.pdbx_description
1 polymer ?
#
loop_
_entity_poly.entity_id
_entity_poly.type
_entity_poly.pdbx_seq_one_letter_code
_entity_poly.pdbx_strand_id
1 'polypeptide(L)' 'RSEFELDRICGYGTARCRKKCRSQEYRIGRCPNTYACCLRKWDESLLNRTKP' A
#
# COMPACT_ATOMS: atom_id res chain seq x y z
N ARG A 1 9.95 7.70 -17.79
CA ARG A 1 8.90 7.61 -16.74
C ARG A 1 9.66 7.41 -15.43
N SER A 2 9.70 8.41 -14.55
CA SER A 2 10.71 8.50 -13.47
C SER A 2 10.59 7.37 -12.45
N GLU A 3 11.74 6.86 -12.04
CA GLU A 3 11.97 5.77 -11.08
C GLU A 3 11.53 6.11 -9.64
N PHE A 4 11.10 7.35 -9.42
CA PHE A 4 10.53 7.85 -8.18
C PHE A 4 9.10 8.35 -8.43
N GLU A 5 8.15 7.45 -8.69
CA GLU A 5 6.78 7.78 -8.27
C GLU A 5 6.87 7.95 -6.76
N LEU A 6 6.79 9.21 -6.30
CA LEU A 6 6.66 9.58 -4.89
C LEU A 6 5.36 8.94 -4.37
N ASP A 7 5.42 7.64 -4.07
CA ASP A 7 4.39 6.83 -3.42
C ASP A 7 4.20 7.44 -2.01
N ARG A 8 3.49 8.56 -1.94
CA ARG A 8 3.21 9.25 -0.68
C ARG A 8 2.56 8.27 0.27
N ILE A 9 3.04 8.25 1.49
CA ILE A 9 2.47 7.43 2.55
C ILE A 9 1.15 8.07 3.00
N CYS A 10 0.16 7.24 3.28
CA CYS A 10 -1.15 7.61 3.78
C CYS A 10 -1.58 6.64 4.89
N GLY A 11 -2.75 6.85 5.50
CA GLY A 11 -3.23 6.00 6.60
C GLY A 11 -2.28 5.99 7.79
N TYR A 12 -1.86 7.18 8.25
CA TYR A 12 -0.99 7.35 9.42
C TYR A 12 0.33 6.56 9.35
N GLY A 13 0.92 6.42 8.16
CA GLY A 13 2.20 5.72 8.00
C GLY A 13 2.10 4.29 7.47
N THR A 14 0.89 3.73 7.35
CA THR A 14 0.69 2.29 7.10
C THR A 14 0.38 1.92 5.65
N ALA A 15 -0.01 2.90 4.82
CA ALA A 15 -0.50 2.67 3.47
C ALA A 15 0.18 3.57 2.43
N ARG A 16 -0.01 3.29 1.14
CA ARG A 16 0.57 4.05 0.03
C ARG A 16 -0.47 4.61 -0.92
N CYS A 17 -0.25 5.82 -1.42
CA CYS A 17 -1.07 6.45 -2.45
C CYS A 17 -0.78 5.85 -3.82
N ARG A 18 -1.76 5.25 -4.47
CA ARG A 18 -1.67 4.71 -5.83
C ARG A 18 -2.86 5.12 -6.69
N LYS A 19 -2.68 5.23 -8.00
CA LYS A 19 -3.80 5.43 -8.93
C LYS A 19 -4.87 4.33 -8.78
N LYS A 20 -4.43 3.08 -8.63
CA LYS A 20 -5.27 1.91 -8.34
C LYS A 20 -4.52 0.99 -7.37
N CYS A 21 -5.22 0.44 -6.38
CA CYS A 21 -4.65 -0.54 -5.48
C CYS A 21 -4.36 -1.85 -6.20
N ARG A 22 -3.32 -2.55 -5.76
CA ARG A 22 -2.98 -3.90 -6.24
C ARG A 22 -3.99 -4.92 -5.72
N SER A 23 -4.03 -6.11 -6.32
CA SER A 23 -4.91 -7.21 -5.89
C SER A 23 -4.68 -7.64 -4.43
N GLN A 24 -3.44 -7.52 -3.96
CA GLN A 24 -3.01 -7.79 -2.58
C GLN A 24 -3.01 -6.54 -1.68
N GLU A 25 -3.81 -5.52 -2.03
CA GLU A 25 -4.02 -4.33 -1.20
C GLU A 25 -5.52 -4.08 -0.98
N TYR A 26 -5.88 -3.51 0.16
CA TYR A 26 -7.20 -2.94 0.45
C TYR A 26 -7.19 -1.43 0.17
N ARG A 27 -8.26 -0.91 -0.43
CA ARG A 27 -8.47 0.53 -0.51
C ARG A 27 -9.05 1.01 0.82
N ILE A 28 -8.28 1.82 1.55
CA ILE A 28 -8.68 2.34 2.87
C ILE A 28 -9.09 3.81 2.84
N GLY A 29 -8.92 4.50 1.70
CA GLY A 29 -9.31 5.90 1.58
C GLY A 29 -8.85 6.55 0.28
N ARG A 30 -8.69 7.88 0.35
CA ARG A 30 -8.14 8.72 -0.72
C ARG A 30 -7.01 9.58 -0.19
N CYS A 31 -6.02 9.79 -1.03
CA CYS A 31 -4.94 10.72 -0.79
C CYS A 31 -5.33 12.14 -1.26
N PRO A 32 -4.63 13.20 -0.78
CA PRO A 32 -4.91 14.58 -1.20
C PRO A 32 -4.82 14.80 -2.72
N ASN A 33 -3.99 14.01 -3.42
CA ASN A 33 -3.86 14.03 -4.87
C ASN A 33 -4.92 13.19 -5.61
N THR A 34 -6.04 12.85 -4.95
CA THR A 34 -7.17 12.02 -5.42
C THR A 34 -6.89 10.53 -5.63
N TYR A 35 -5.63 10.09 -5.48
CA TYR A 35 -5.26 8.68 -5.61
C TYR A 35 -5.87 7.82 -4.50
N ALA A 36 -6.00 6.52 -4.75
CA ALA A 36 -6.44 5.58 -3.74
C ALA A 36 -5.36 5.41 -2.67
N CYS A 37 -5.74 5.44 -1.39
CA CYS A 37 -4.86 5.03 -0.31
C CYS A 37 -4.98 3.52 -0.14
N CYS A 38 -3.87 2.80 -0.36
CA CYS A 38 -3.84 1.34 -0.48
C CYS A 38 -3.01 0.72 0.65
N LEU A 39 -3.68 -0.06 1.50
CA LEU A 39 -3.08 -0.81 2.61
C LEU A 39 -2.77 -2.23 2.15
N ARG A 40 -1.60 -2.75 2.45
CA ARG A 40 -1.23 -4.12 2.06
C ARG A 40 -2.06 -5.13 2.85
N LYS A 41 -2.58 -6.15 2.17
CA LYS A 41 -3.24 -7.26 2.85
C LYS A 41 -2.22 -7.99 3.72
N TRP A 42 -2.70 -8.56 4.82
CA TRP A 42 -1.92 -9.53 5.56
C TRP A 42 -1.68 -10.74 4.66
N ASP A 43 -0.42 -11.09 4.48
CA ASP A 43 -0.02 -12.26 3.70
C ASP A 43 0.47 -13.30 4.71
N GLU A 44 -0.34 -14.34 4.91
CA GLU A 44 -0.02 -15.43 5.85
C GLU A 44 1.30 -16.13 5.49
N SER A 45 1.74 -16.07 4.23
CA SER A 45 3.04 -16.61 3.82
C SER A 45 4.24 -15.87 4.44
N LEU A 46 4.06 -14.61 4.87
CA LEU A 46 5.10 -13.86 5.57
C LEU A 46 5.29 -14.34 7.03
N LEU A 47 4.27 -14.95 7.64
CA LEU A 47 4.37 -15.53 8.98
C LEU A 47 5.26 -16.79 8.98
N ASN A 48 5.26 -17.54 7.88
CA ASN A 48 6.07 -18.76 7.76
C ASN A 48 7.58 -18.47 7.60
N ARG A 49 7.98 -17.25 7.26
CA ARG A 49 9.40 -16.83 7.19
C ARG A 49 9.98 -16.48 8.56
N THR A 50 9.15 -16.38 9.60
CA THR A 50 9.58 -16.12 10.98
C THR A 50 9.65 -17.37 11.85
N LYS A 51 9.37 -18.56 11.30
CA LYS A 51 9.73 -19.82 11.98
C LYS A 51 11.22 -20.12 11.69
N PRO A 52 12.08 -20.17 12.71
CA PRO A 52 13.47 -20.58 12.56
C PRO A 52 13.59 -22.06 12.13
#